data_AF-A0A962GN91-F1
#
_entry.id   AF-A0A962GN91-F1
#
_cell.length_a   1.000
_cell.length_b   1.000
_cell.length_c   1.000
_cell.angle_alpha   90.00
_cell.angle_beta   90.00
_cell.angle_gamma   90.00
#
_symmetry.space_group_name_H-M   'P 1'
#
loop_
_entity.id
_entity.type
_entity.pdbx_description
1 polymer ?
#
loop_
_entity_poly.entity_id
_entity_poly.type
_entity_poly.pdbx_seq_one_letter_code
_entity_poly.pdbx_strand_id
1 'polypeptide(L)'
;MSDNASVTPPMPPATPAGSPSAEERQWGLFAHLSALVGFIIPFGSILGPLIIWQIKKNEMPFVDDQGKEALNFQITVFIAVIVSLILTFIL
;
A
#
# COMPACT_ATOMS: atom_id res chain seq x y z
N MET A 1 6.46 -33.79 46.79
CA MET A 1 7.60 -33.11 46.12
C MET A 1 8.25 -34.19 45.27
N SER A 2 8.26 -34.17 43.96
CA SER A 2 8.20 -33.12 42.93
C SER A 2 7.61 -33.85 41.71
N ASP A 3 6.81 -33.25 40.83
CA ASP A 3 7.30 -32.83 39.52
C ASP A 3 6.17 -32.08 38.81
N ASN A 4 5.79 -30.91 39.33
CA ASN A 4 5.11 -29.91 38.51
C ASN A 4 6.19 -29.19 37.72
N ALA A 5 6.74 -29.87 36.71
CA ALA A 5 7.53 -29.23 35.68
C ALA A 5 6.63 -28.18 35.03
N SER A 6 6.84 -26.93 35.42
CA SER A 6 6.26 -25.75 34.79
C SER A 6 6.65 -25.78 33.32
N VAL A 7 5.80 -26.41 32.49
CA VAL A 7 5.86 -26.33 31.05
C VAL A 7 5.59 -24.86 30.73
N THR A 8 6.67 -24.09 30.59
CA THR A 8 6.57 -22.75 30.04
C THR A 8 5.93 -22.89 28.66
N PRO A 9 4.87 -22.13 28.34
CA PRO A 9 4.29 -22.18 27.01
C PRO A 9 5.39 -21.89 25.99
N PRO A 10 5.40 -22.58 24.83
CA PRO A 10 6.35 -22.27 23.77
C PRO A 10 6.22 -20.79 23.44
N MET A 11 7.33 -20.06 23.55
CA MET A 11 7.38 -18.64 23.21
C MET A 11 6.79 -18.47 21.80
N PRO A 12 5.81 -17.58 21.60
CA PRO A 12 5.30 -17.28 20.27
C PRO A 12 6.48 -17.02 19.33
N PRO A 13 6.46 -17.52 18.08
CA PRO A 13 7.52 -17.22 17.12
C PRO A 13 7.73 -15.71 17.10
N ALA A 14 8.94 -15.28 17.46
CA ALA A 14 9.29 -13.87 17.46
C ALA A 14 8.99 -13.33 16.06
N THR A 15 8.02 -12.43 15.95
CA THR A 15 7.75 -11.70 14.71
C THR A 15 9.09 -11.19 14.18
N PRO A 16 9.48 -11.51 12.92
CA PRO A 16 10.76 -11.06 12.39
C PRO A 16 10.84 -9.55 12.58
N ALA A 17 11.84 -9.09 13.34
CA ALA A 17 12.10 -7.68 13.59
C ALA A 17 12.45 -7.01 12.25
N GLY A 18 11.44 -6.55 11.51
CA GLY A 18 11.58 -6.00 10.16
C GLY A 18 10.41 -6.27 9.21
N SER A 19 9.47 -7.16 9.54
CA SER A 19 8.27 -7.33 8.71
C SER A 19 7.21 -6.26 9.06
N PRO A 20 6.58 -5.61 8.07
CA PRO A 20 5.54 -4.62 8.34
C PRO A 20 4.37 -5.26 9.08
N SER A 21 3.82 -4.50 10.02
CA SER A 21 2.65 -4.88 10.80
C SER A 21 1.43 -5.11 9.91
N ALA A 22 0.42 -5.80 10.43
CA ALA A 22 -0.83 -6.01 9.70
C ALA A 22 -1.52 -4.69 9.31
N GLU A 23 -1.44 -3.68 10.19
CA GLU A 23 -1.97 -2.34 9.94
C GLU A 23 -1.22 -1.64 8.80
N GLU A 24 0.11 -1.66 8.81
CA GLU A 24 0.93 -1.10 7.72
C GLU A 24 0.60 -1.75 6.36
N ARG A 25 0.42 -3.08 6.34
CA ARG A 25 0.00 -3.80 5.13
C ARG A 25 -1.38 -3.38 4.66
N GLN A 26 -2.31 -3.20 5.59
CA GLN A 26 -3.67 -2.76 5.28
C GLN A 26 -3.67 -1.34 4.70
N TRP A 27 -2.89 -0.42 5.26
CA TRP A 27 -2.74 0.92 4.72
C TRP A 27 -2.02 0.95 3.37
N GLY A 28 -1.01 0.11 3.17
CA GLY A 28 -0.38 -0.09 1.86
C GLY A 28 -1.38 -0.59 0.81
N LEU A 29 -2.26 -1.52 1.19
CA LEU A 29 -3.36 -1.98 0.34
C LEU A 29 -4.35 -0.84 0.04
N PHE A 30 -4.71 -0.03 1.03
CA PHE A 30 -5.59 1.13 0.81
C PHE A 30 -4.98 2.16 -0.13
N ALA A 31 -3.66 2.39 -0.06
CA ALA A 31 -2.99 3.28 -1.00
C ALA A 31 -3.18 2.81 -2.44
N HIS A 32 -3.07 1.51 -2.70
CA HIS A 32 -3.32 0.94 -4.04
C HIS A 32 -4.81 0.95 -4.41
N LEU A 33 -5.70 0.51 -3.52
CA LEU A 33 -7.15 0.43 -3.80
C LEU A 33 -7.78 1.80 -3.98
N SER A 34 -7.23 2.85 -3.36
CA SER A 34 -7.74 4.22 -3.51
C SER A 34 -7.65 4.74 -4.95
N ALA A 35 -6.80 4.14 -5.79
CA ALA A 35 -6.78 4.35 -7.24
C ALA A 35 -8.14 4.07 -7.92
N LEU A 36 -8.93 3.14 -7.37
CA LEU A 36 -10.24 2.77 -7.93
C LEU A 36 -11.27 3.91 -7.81
N VAL A 37 -11.04 4.89 -6.93
CA VAL A 37 -11.88 6.10 -6.84
C VAL A 37 -11.85 6.88 -8.17
N GLY A 38 -10.80 6.71 -8.98
CA GLY A 38 -10.71 7.25 -10.32
C GLY A 38 -11.82 6.81 -11.28
N PHE A 39 -12.51 5.70 -11.00
CA PHE A 39 -13.67 5.27 -11.80
C PHE A 39 -14.91 6.15 -11.57
N ILE A 40 -14.99 6.83 -10.43
CA ILE A 40 -16.14 7.67 -10.05
C ILE A 40 -15.80 9.16 -10.24
N ILE A 41 -14.60 9.56 -9.84
CA ILE A 41 -14.14 10.95 -9.85
C ILE A 41 -12.98 11.09 -10.84
N PRO A 42 -13.03 12.03 -11.80
CA PRO A 42 -11.90 12.28 -12.68
C PRO A 42 -10.66 12.66 -11.85
N PHE A 43 -9.50 12.12 -12.22
CA PHE A 43 -8.24 12.22 -11.46
C PHE A 43 -8.22 11.56 -10.07
N GLY A 44 -9.33 10.95 -9.63
CA GLY A 44 -9.40 10.19 -8.38
C GLY A 44 -8.40 9.03 -8.32
N SER A 45 -7.96 8.55 -9.48
CA SER A 45 -6.96 7.49 -9.65
C SER A 45 -5.57 7.88 -9.15
N ILE A 46 -5.22 9.16 -9.18
CA ILE A 46 -3.95 9.72 -8.70
C ILE A 46 -4.16 10.37 -7.33
N LEU A 47 -5.27 11.09 -7.15
CA LEU A 47 -5.59 11.77 -5.90
C LEU A 47 -5.83 10.79 -4.74
N GLY A 48 -6.45 9.63 -4.98
CA GLY A 48 -6.67 8.61 -3.97
C GLY A 48 -5.37 8.16 -3.30
N PRO A 49 -4.41 7.60 -4.07
CA PRO A 49 -3.14 7.14 -3.52
C PRO A 49 -2.36 8.28 -2.86
N LEU A 50 -2.40 9.48 -3.45
CA LEU A 50 -1.75 10.67 -2.91
C LEU A 50 -2.30 11.06 -1.53
N ILE A 51 -3.62 11.02 -1.35
CA ILE A 51 -4.26 11.34 -0.06
C ILE A 51 -3.88 10.30 0.99
N ILE A 52 -4.00 9.01 0.68
CA ILE A 52 -3.65 7.93 1.62
C ILE A 52 -2.18 8.02 2.02
N TRP A 53 -1.30 8.23 1.05
CA TRP A 53 0.13 8.41 1.29
C TRP A 53 0.38 9.60 2.22
N GLN A 54 -0.20 10.78 1.94
CA GLN A 54 0.01 11.96 2.77
C GLN A 54 -0.50 11.81 4.22
N ILE A 55 -1.55 11.03 4.45
CA ILE A 55 -2.09 10.78 5.79
C ILE A 55 -1.13 9.93 6.63
N LYS A 56 -0.54 8.88 6.04
CA LYS A 56 0.21 7.85 6.79
C LYS A 56 1.72 7.83 6.59
N LYS A 57 2.27 8.58 5.62
CA LYS A 57 3.71 8.56 5.29
C LYS A 57 4.65 8.89 6.46
N ASN A 58 4.22 9.74 7.40
CA ASN A 58 5.08 10.16 8.50
C ASN A 58 5.00 9.20 9.70
N GLU A 59 3.97 8.35 9.74
CA GLU A 59 3.72 7.40 10.84
C GLU A 59 4.25 6.01 10.51
N MET A 60 4.14 5.60 9.24
CA MET A 60 4.34 4.22 8.80
C MET A 60 5.33 4.16 7.62
N PRO A 61 6.61 3.78 7.87
CA PRO A 61 7.64 3.72 6.83
C PRO A 61 7.24 2.82 5.65
N PHE A 62 6.60 1.69 5.93
CA PHE A 62 6.11 0.79 4.87
C PHE A 62 5.05 1.45 3.97
N VAL A 63 4.19 2.28 4.54
CA VAL A 63 3.14 3.00 3.79
C VAL A 63 3.73 4.18 3.02
N ASP A 64 4.83 4.78 3.50
CA ASP A 64 5.57 5.77 2.72
C ASP A 64 6.12 5.17 1.41
N ASP A 65 6.71 3.98 1.50
CA ASP A 65 7.23 3.27 0.32
C ASP A 65 6.11 2.81 -0.61
N GLN A 66 5.11 2.09 -0.07
CA GLN A 66 3.99 1.57 -0.87
C GLN A 66 3.07 2.66 -1.42
N GLY A 67 2.90 3.77 -0.69
CA GLY A 67 2.12 4.92 -1.15
C GLY A 67 2.77 5.64 -2.33
N LYS A 68 4.10 5.80 -2.30
CA LYS A 68 4.84 6.30 -3.47
C LYS A 68 4.76 5.34 -4.64
N GLU A 69 4.91 4.04 -4.42
CA GLU A 69 4.80 3.04 -5.48
C GLU A 69 3.43 3.09 -6.17
N ALA A 70 2.35 3.08 -5.39
CA ALA A 70 0.97 3.21 -5.88
C ALA A 70 0.78 4.50 -6.69
N LEU A 71 1.30 5.62 -6.20
CA LEU A 71 1.19 6.91 -6.90
C LEU A 71 1.96 6.92 -8.22
N ASN A 72 3.20 6.41 -8.21
CA ASN A 72 4.03 6.33 -9.43
C ASN A 72 3.38 5.43 -10.48
N PHE A 73 2.85 4.28 -10.07
CA PHE A 73 2.13 3.38 -10.97
C PHE A 73 0.95 4.09 -11.65
N GLN A 74 0.15 4.83 -10.89
CA GLN A 74 -1.00 5.55 -11.42
C GLN A 74 -0.61 6.70 -12.36
N ILE A 75 0.50 7.39 -12.10
CA ILE A 75 1.08 8.37 -13.02
C ILE A 75 1.54 7.69 -14.32
N THR A 76 2.24 6.56 -14.23
CA THR A 76 2.68 5.80 -15.42
C THR A 76 1.48 5.33 -16.25
N VAL A 77 0.47 4.74 -15.63
CA VAL A 77 -0.77 4.31 -16.32
C VAL A 77 -1.46 5.50 -16.96
N PHE A 78 -1.57 6.63 -16.26
CA PHE A 78 -2.19 7.83 -16.81
C PHE A 78 -1.46 8.35 -18.06
N ILE A 79 -0.12 8.39 -18.02
CA ILE A 79 0.70 8.76 -19.18
C ILE A 79 0.51 7.76 -20.31
N ALA A 80 0.52 6.45 -20.01
CA ALA A 80 0.31 5.41 -21.00
C ALA A 80 -1.06 5.55 -21.70
N VAL A 81 -2.13 5.84 -20.96
CA VAL A 81 -3.46 6.12 -21.53
C VAL A 81 -3.44 7.33 -22.45
N ILE A 82 -2.80 8.43 -22.05
CA ILE A 82 -2.68 9.62 -22.91
C ILE A 82 -1.94 9.29 -24.21
N VAL A 83 -0.81 8.60 -24.11
CA VAL A 83 -0.01 8.19 -25.28
C VAL A 83 -0.83 7.26 -26.18
N SER A 84 -1.52 6.27 -25.62
CA SER A 84 -2.39 5.37 -26.38
C SER A 84 -3.52 6.10 -27.08
N LEU A 85 -4.18 7.07 -26.42
CA LEU A 85 -5.22 7.89 -27.03
C LEU A 85 -4.66 8.68 -28.22
N ILE A 86 -3.50 9.31 -28.08
CA ILE A 86 -2.84 10.03 -29.17
C ILE A 86 -2.54 9.08 -30.33
N LEU A 87 -2.00 7.89 -30.04
CA LEU A 87 -1.70 6.88 -31.05
C LEU A 87 -2.94 6.42 -31.81
N THR A 88 -4.09 6.28 -31.14
CA THR A 88 -5.37 5.92 -31.79
C THR A 88 -5.86 6.98 -32.79
N PHE A 89 -5.50 8.25 -32.63
CA PHE A 89 -5.85 9.28 -33.62
C PHE A 89 -4.84 9.39 -34.77
N ILE A 90 -3.61 8.92 -34.57
CA ILE A 90 -2.54 8.97 -35.57
C ILE A 90 -2.57 7.75 -36.50
N LEU A 91 -2.87 6.56 -35.97
CA LEU A 91 -2.94 5.30 -36.70
C LEU A 91 -4.30 5.10 -37.36
#